data_AF-A0A1C7NQ49-F1
#
_entry.id   AF-A0A1C7NQ49-F1
#
_cell.length_a   1.000
_cell.length_b   1.000
_cell.length_c   1.000
_cell.angle_alpha   90.00
_cell.angle_beta   90.00
_cell.angle_gamma   90.00
#
_symmetry.space_group_name_H-M   'P 1'
#
loop_
_entity.id
_entity.type
_entity.pdbx_description
1 polymer ?
#
loop_
_entity_poly.entity_id
_entity_poly.type
_entity_poly.pdbx_seq_one_letter_code
_entity_poly.pdbx_strand_id
1 'polypeptide(L)'
;MKFSHSLQFNAVPDWIDYYVAYDQLKKLIFQIEKEKVEALNNASDPEKQIDDDSHGQDKFLLQLDLQLEKVFNFYTLREAELYDRLDQLDSTLRECLPNQNLYHDTNNEHTKQNTPLEVLDSTIDLSHTKDTVKELNRKASFESRMSTHSNDPHHVNFVEQLVDLRGQLISLYVSLSELDSYVELNRMAFEKILKKHDKVLDGNLRSQYLKKMVLDSRPFMPQTIDALRAQIERVEHIYADAFCNGHVSLAVRQMKTHLRDQVIYDRNTVWKDMVSQERKTLDAHVKENKPEKSYKIPFTQQTIPAERFHSLLCFLFSVVVFAILLNVNTFAALIIVPIVQQVGQHLPVPHANLLVMGAGLACSAGMGLPVSGYPNMSAVMMEDPTGKPYLKTKDFLIVGVPVSIVVTLLIFTLGYGIMTGIGY
;
A
#
# COMPACT_ATOMS: atom_id res chain seq x y z
N MET A 1 26.88 -14.23 -9.19
CA MET A 1 26.12 -13.68 -8.04
C MET A 1 25.83 -12.18 -8.17
N LYS A 2 26.71 -11.36 -8.76
CA LYS A 2 26.58 -9.88 -8.76
C LYS A 2 25.32 -9.29 -9.43
N PHE A 3 24.76 -9.92 -10.47
CA PHE A 3 23.69 -9.26 -11.23
C PHE A 3 22.36 -9.13 -10.48
N SER A 4 21.96 -10.10 -9.64
CA SER A 4 20.68 -9.98 -8.93
C SER A 4 20.67 -8.80 -7.94
N HIS A 5 21.72 -8.70 -7.12
CA HIS A 5 21.93 -7.53 -6.27
C HIS A 5 22.07 -6.24 -7.08
N SER A 6 22.76 -6.28 -8.23
CA SER A 6 22.86 -5.12 -9.11
C SER A 6 21.52 -4.70 -9.69
N LEU A 7 20.62 -5.64 -9.98
CA LEU A 7 19.27 -5.34 -10.47
C LEU A 7 18.45 -4.69 -9.36
N GLN A 8 18.44 -5.27 -8.16
CA GLN A 8 17.75 -4.70 -7.00
C GLN A 8 18.28 -3.31 -6.63
N PHE A 9 19.60 -3.12 -6.65
CA PHE A 9 20.23 -1.86 -6.28
C PHE A 9 20.01 -0.72 -7.28
N ASN A 10 19.76 -1.04 -8.56
CA ASN A 10 19.49 -0.02 -9.58
C ASN A 10 18.00 0.04 -9.98
N ALA A 11 17.16 -0.80 -9.39
CA ALA A 11 15.73 -0.76 -9.59
C ALA A 11 15.13 0.44 -8.86
N VAL A 12 14.09 1.01 -9.43
CA VAL A 12 13.24 1.99 -8.74
C VAL A 12 12.51 1.27 -7.61
N PRO A 13 12.59 1.74 -6.34
CA PRO A 13 12.03 1.05 -5.19
C PRO A 13 10.54 0.73 -5.35
N ASP A 14 9.77 1.70 -5.84
CA ASP A 14 8.31 1.58 -6.02
C ASP A 14 7.93 0.59 -7.13
N TRP A 15 8.86 0.26 -8.03
CA TRP A 15 8.60 -0.60 -9.18
C TRP A 15 9.23 -1.98 -9.06
N ILE A 16 9.84 -2.30 -7.91
CA ILE A 16 10.66 -3.51 -7.71
C ILE A 16 9.94 -4.81 -8.10
N ASP A 17 8.64 -4.90 -7.82
CA ASP A 17 7.80 -6.07 -8.11
C ASP A 17 7.53 -6.27 -9.61
N TYR A 18 7.63 -5.19 -10.39
CA TYR A 18 7.40 -5.20 -11.83
C TYR A 18 8.68 -5.49 -12.64
N TYR A 19 9.86 -5.52 -12.00
CA TYR A 19 11.08 -6.00 -12.67
C TYR A 19 11.08 -7.52 -12.83
N VAL A 20 11.85 -8.03 -13.78
CA VAL A 20 12.05 -9.48 -13.96
C VAL A 20 12.51 -10.12 -12.66
N ALA A 21 11.80 -11.16 -12.20
CA ALA A 21 12.14 -11.93 -11.01
C ALA A 21 13.38 -12.82 -11.23
N TYR A 22 14.54 -12.20 -11.42
CA TYR A 22 15.77 -12.84 -11.86
C TYR A 22 16.22 -13.97 -10.93
N ASP A 23 16.09 -13.81 -9.60
CA ASP A 23 16.45 -14.86 -8.65
C ASP A 23 15.50 -16.05 -8.68
N GLN A 24 14.21 -15.84 -8.96
CA GLN A 24 13.25 -16.93 -9.08
C GLN A 24 13.52 -17.75 -10.34
N LEU A 25 13.71 -17.09 -11.49
CA LEU A 25 14.09 -17.76 -12.74
C LEU A 25 15.42 -18.49 -12.61
N LYS A 26 16.39 -17.90 -11.92
CA LYS A 26 17.69 -18.53 -11.66
C LYS A 26 17.53 -19.79 -10.80
N LYS A 27 16.72 -19.76 -9.75
CA LYS A 27 16.43 -20.94 -8.92
C LYS A 27 15.74 -22.03 -9.75
N LEU A 28 14.82 -21.65 -10.62
CA LEU A 28 14.13 -22.57 -11.52
C LEU A 28 15.11 -23.29 -12.47
N ILE A 29 16.06 -22.56 -13.07
CA ILE A 29 17.10 -23.16 -13.93
C ILE A 29 17.91 -24.22 -13.17
N PHE A 30 18.36 -23.90 -11.94
CA PHE A 30 19.12 -24.86 -11.13
C PHE A 30 18.27 -26.04 -10.66
N GLN A 31 16.97 -25.83 -10.44
CA GLN A 31 16.05 -26.90 -10.10
C GLN A 31 15.89 -27.88 -11.27
N ILE A 32 15.69 -27.38 -12.49
CA ILE A 32 15.60 -28.21 -13.70
C ILE A 32 16.91 -28.96 -13.95
N GLU A 33 18.06 -28.31 -13.79
CA GLU A 33 19.38 -28.97 -13.89
C GLU A 33 19.52 -30.09 -12.86
N LYS A 34 19.11 -29.85 -11.60
CA LYS A 34 19.16 -30.85 -10.55
C LYS A 34 18.27 -32.05 -10.87
N GLU A 35 17.03 -31.81 -11.30
CA GLU A 35 16.08 -32.85 -11.70
C GLU A 35 16.65 -33.69 -12.87
N LYS A 36 17.28 -33.04 -13.85
CA LYS A 36 17.97 -33.70 -14.97
C LYS A 36 19.13 -34.59 -14.52
N VAL A 37 19.98 -34.11 -13.61
CA VAL A 37 21.11 -34.89 -13.08
C VAL A 37 20.63 -36.07 -12.22
N GLU A 38 19.57 -35.89 -11.43
CA GLU A 38 18.96 -36.97 -10.64
C GLU A 38 18.34 -38.05 -11.55
N ALA A 39 17.69 -37.67 -12.64
CA ALA A 39 17.15 -38.60 -13.64
C ALA A 39 18.26 -39.41 -14.34
N LEU A 40 19.40 -38.78 -14.65
CA LEU A 40 20.58 -39.45 -15.22
C LEU A 40 21.20 -40.47 -14.24
N ASN A 41 21.35 -40.09 -12.97
CA ASN A 41 21.95 -40.96 -11.95
C ASN A 41 21.06 -42.16 -11.59
N ASN A 42 19.75 -42.01 -11.71
CA ASN A 42 18.77 -43.06 -11.37
C ASN A 42 18.51 -44.07 -12.51
N ALA A 43 19.30 -44.05 -13.60
CA ALA A 43 19.18 -44.96 -14.74
C ALA A 43 17.73 -45.16 -15.22
N SER A 44 17.03 -44.05 -15.52
CA SER A 44 15.71 -44.11 -16.13
C SER A 44 15.79 -44.32 -17.64
N ASP A 45 14.80 -45.05 -18.14
CA ASP A 45 14.51 -45.35 -19.55
C ASP A 45 14.73 -44.12 -20.47
N PRO A 46 15.47 -44.23 -21.60
CA PRO A 46 15.73 -43.10 -22.52
C PRO A 46 14.47 -42.35 -22.99
N GLU A 47 13.31 -43.00 -23.08
CA GLU A 47 12.03 -42.33 -23.42
C GLU A 47 11.60 -41.34 -22.33
N LYS A 48 11.82 -41.68 -21.05
CA LYS A 48 11.45 -40.83 -19.91
C LYS A 48 12.36 -39.60 -19.77
N GLN A 49 13.61 -39.70 -20.23
CA GLN A 49 14.56 -38.57 -20.23
C GLN A 49 14.20 -37.48 -21.25
N ILE A 50 13.64 -37.87 -22.40
CA ILE A 50 13.21 -36.92 -23.45
C ILE A 50 11.99 -36.13 -22.96
N ASP A 51 11.06 -36.81 -22.28
CA ASP A 51 9.83 -36.19 -21.78
C ASP A 51 10.11 -35.22 -20.61
N ASP A 52 11.01 -35.58 -19.69
CA ASP A 52 11.43 -34.70 -18.58
C ASP A 52 12.20 -33.45 -19.05
N ASP A 53 13.05 -33.57 -20.10
CA ASP A 53 13.78 -32.42 -20.65
C ASP A 53 12.84 -31.44 -21.37
N SER A 54 11.83 -31.95 -22.08
CA SER A 54 10.77 -31.13 -22.70
C SER A 54 9.94 -30.42 -21.65
N HIS A 55 9.46 -31.15 -20.63
CA HIS A 55 8.62 -30.58 -19.58
C HIS A 55 9.37 -29.52 -18.75
N GLY A 56 10.67 -29.72 -18.48
CA GLY A 56 11.52 -28.73 -17.81
C GLY A 56 11.67 -27.44 -18.60
N GLN A 57 11.91 -27.56 -19.92
CA GLN A 57 12.01 -26.42 -20.83
C GLN A 57 10.68 -25.66 -20.93
N ASP A 58 9.56 -26.36 -21.10
CA ASP A 58 8.23 -25.76 -21.19
C ASP A 58 7.87 -24.97 -19.93
N LYS A 59 8.20 -25.50 -18.75
CA LYS A 59 7.98 -24.81 -17.47
C LYS A 59 8.81 -23.53 -17.36
N PHE A 60 10.05 -23.54 -17.84
CA PHE A 60 10.89 -22.35 -17.87
C PHE A 60 10.36 -21.30 -18.84
N LEU A 61 9.94 -21.71 -20.03
CA LEU A 61 9.34 -20.84 -21.05
C LEU A 61 8.07 -20.16 -20.52
N LEU A 62 7.16 -20.93 -19.94
CA LEU A 62 5.93 -20.40 -19.36
C LEU A 62 6.22 -19.32 -18.31
N GLN A 63 7.20 -19.55 -17.42
CA GLN A 63 7.58 -18.53 -16.44
C GLN A 63 8.25 -17.31 -17.08
N LEU A 64 9.01 -17.50 -18.15
CA LEU A 64 9.64 -16.41 -18.88
C LEU A 64 8.60 -15.52 -19.58
N ASP A 65 7.58 -16.14 -20.18
CA ASP A 65 6.44 -15.47 -20.81
C ASP A 65 5.66 -14.65 -19.77
N LEU A 66 5.38 -15.22 -18.59
CA LEU A 66 4.71 -14.50 -17.51
C LEU A 66 5.53 -13.28 -17.03
N GLN A 67 6.86 -13.40 -16.94
CA GLN A 67 7.70 -12.25 -16.61
C GLN A 67 7.70 -11.20 -17.73
N LEU A 68 7.67 -11.61 -18.99
CA LEU A 68 7.61 -10.70 -20.14
C LEU A 68 6.28 -9.95 -20.18
N GLU A 69 5.16 -10.66 -20.00
CA GLU A 69 3.82 -10.06 -19.93
C GLU A 69 3.71 -9.06 -18.78
N LYS A 70 4.25 -9.39 -17.61
CA LYS A 70 4.29 -8.49 -16.46
C LYS A 70 5.01 -7.17 -16.80
N VAL A 71 6.19 -7.25 -17.40
CA VAL A 71 6.99 -6.08 -17.80
C VAL A 71 6.25 -5.28 -18.88
N PHE A 72 5.64 -5.97 -19.85
CA PHE A 72 4.88 -5.36 -20.92
C PHE A 72 3.68 -4.56 -20.41
N ASN A 73 2.87 -5.16 -19.53
CA ASN A 73 1.67 -4.54 -18.97
C ASN A 73 2.03 -3.31 -18.13
N PHE A 74 3.04 -3.44 -17.27
CA PHE A 74 3.51 -2.32 -16.45
C PHE A 74 4.03 -1.17 -17.32
N TYR A 75 4.88 -1.47 -18.29
CA TYR A 75 5.44 -0.45 -19.19
C TYR A 75 4.34 0.28 -19.96
N THR A 76 3.42 -0.46 -20.58
CA THR A 76 2.36 0.14 -21.42
C THR A 76 1.44 1.04 -20.60
N LEU A 77 1.11 0.63 -19.38
CA LEU A 77 0.30 1.44 -18.47
C LEU A 77 1.04 2.72 -18.05
N ARG A 78 2.30 2.60 -17.62
CA ARG A 78 3.11 3.74 -17.17
C ARG A 78 3.46 4.70 -18.29
N GLU A 79 3.75 4.20 -19.48
CA GLU A 79 3.97 5.03 -20.66
C GLU A 79 2.75 5.92 -20.93
N ALA A 80 1.56 5.32 -20.99
CA ALA A 80 0.32 6.07 -21.25
C ALA A 80 0.04 7.13 -20.18
N GLU A 81 0.20 6.79 -18.90
CA GLU A 81 0.01 7.71 -17.79
C GLU A 81 0.98 8.90 -17.84
N LEU A 82 2.27 8.65 -18.10
CA LEU A 82 3.27 9.71 -18.15
C LEU A 82 3.08 10.62 -19.37
N TYR A 83 2.65 10.08 -20.51
CA TYR A 83 2.40 10.89 -21.70
C TYR A 83 1.15 11.76 -21.54
N ASP A 84 0.07 11.21 -20.98
CA ASP A 84 -1.13 11.99 -20.66
C ASP A 84 -0.82 13.11 -19.66
N ARG A 85 -0.03 12.80 -18.63
CA ARG A 85 0.44 13.82 -17.67
C ARG A 85 1.29 14.90 -18.32
N LEU A 86 2.13 14.56 -19.29
CA LEU A 86 2.91 15.53 -20.07
C LEU A 86 1.99 16.47 -20.86
N ASP A 87 1.00 15.93 -21.55
CA ASP A 87 0.07 16.72 -22.34
C ASP A 87 -0.82 17.63 -21.47
N GLN A 88 -1.23 17.15 -20.30
CA GLN A 88 -1.94 17.96 -19.30
C GLN A 88 -1.08 19.10 -18.76
N LEU A 89 0.18 18.84 -18.44
CA LEU A 89 1.12 19.85 -17.97
C LEU A 89 1.45 20.89 -19.04
N ASP A 90 1.69 20.47 -20.29
CA ASP A 90 1.92 21.38 -21.41
C ASP A 90 0.70 22.29 -21.62
N SER A 91 -0.51 21.74 -21.58
CA SER A 91 -1.76 22.50 -21.70
C SER A 91 -1.93 23.50 -20.56
N THR A 92 -1.77 23.06 -19.31
CA THR A 92 -1.89 23.91 -18.11
C THR A 92 -0.87 25.05 -18.15
N LEU A 93 0.36 24.75 -18.57
CA LEU A 93 1.43 25.74 -18.65
C LEU A 93 1.14 26.79 -19.72
N ARG A 94 0.56 26.41 -20.86
CA ARG A 94 0.12 27.35 -21.91
C ARG A 94 -1.04 28.22 -21.46
N GLU A 95 -1.95 27.69 -20.65
CA GLU A 95 -3.07 28.46 -20.07
C GLU A 95 -2.59 29.45 -19.01
N CYS A 96 -1.64 29.06 -18.16
CA CYS A 96 -1.02 29.95 -17.17
C CYS A 96 -0.10 30.99 -17.82
N LEU A 97 0.48 30.71 -18.99
CA LEU A 97 1.33 31.62 -19.75
C LEU A 97 0.66 32.04 -21.05
N PRO A 98 -0.51 32.74 -21.01
CA PRO A 98 -1.07 33.30 -22.23
C PRO A 98 -0.05 34.31 -22.76
N ASN A 99 0.32 34.16 -24.04
CA ASN A 99 1.17 35.06 -24.84
C ASN A 99 1.59 36.36 -24.13
N GLN A 100 2.90 36.54 -23.94
CA GLN A 100 3.57 37.73 -23.39
C GLN A 100 3.37 39.03 -24.22
N ASN A 101 2.17 39.30 -24.74
CA ASN A 101 1.84 40.47 -25.55
C ASN A 101 0.82 41.41 -24.86
N LEU A 102 0.58 41.30 -23.54
CA LEU A 102 -0.42 42.15 -22.87
C LEU A 102 0.02 42.99 -21.67
N TYR A 103 1.32 43.16 -21.43
CA TYR A 103 1.78 44.23 -20.52
C TYR A 103 2.73 45.17 -21.25
N HIS A 104 2.13 46.16 -21.91
CA HIS A 104 2.80 47.39 -22.31
C HIS A 104 3.05 48.24 -21.06
N ASP A 105 4.29 48.69 -20.92
CA ASP A 105 4.78 49.90 -20.23
C ASP A 105 3.85 50.65 -19.27
N THR A 106 4.32 50.80 -18.02
CA THR A 106 4.55 52.15 -17.49
C THR A 106 5.76 52.15 -16.55
N ASN A 107 6.86 52.76 -17.01
CA ASN A 107 7.84 53.54 -16.25
C ASN A 107 8.15 53.11 -14.80
N ASN A 108 9.36 52.55 -14.58
CA ASN A 108 10.20 53.06 -13.51
C ASN A 108 11.68 52.69 -13.71
N GLU A 109 12.50 53.70 -13.99
CA GLU A 109 13.93 53.67 -13.70
C GLU A 109 14.08 53.60 -12.18
N HIS A 110 14.62 52.50 -11.61
CA HIS A 110 15.41 52.58 -10.39
C HIS A 110 16.26 51.32 -10.14
N THR A 111 17.57 51.55 -10.18
CA THR A 111 18.60 51.02 -9.26
C THR A 111 18.92 49.54 -9.31
N LYS A 112 20.00 49.21 -10.04
CA LYS A 112 20.79 47.98 -9.86
C LYS A 112 21.21 47.84 -8.39
N GLN A 113 20.67 46.85 -7.69
CA GLN A 113 21.28 46.27 -6.51
C GLN A 113 21.64 44.83 -6.83
N ASN A 114 22.94 44.56 -6.97
CA ASN A 114 23.48 43.22 -7.06
C ASN A 114 23.17 42.49 -5.74
N THR A 115 22.41 41.40 -5.82
CA THR A 115 22.08 40.57 -4.66
C THR A 115 23.12 39.45 -4.48
N PRO A 116 23.36 38.97 -3.24
CA PRO A 116 24.48 38.08 -2.91
C PRO A 116 24.47 36.68 -3.56
N LEU A 117 23.43 36.31 -4.32
CA LEU A 117 23.33 34.98 -4.96
C LEU A 117 24.09 34.88 -6.29
N GLU A 118 24.42 35.99 -6.95
CA GLU A 118 25.30 35.99 -8.13
C GLU A 118 26.75 35.57 -7.78
N VAL A 119 27.12 35.61 -6.50
CA VAL A 119 28.49 35.28 -6.04
C VAL A 119 28.73 33.77 -5.97
N LEU A 120 27.70 32.91 -6.11
CA LEU A 120 27.89 31.46 -6.12
C LEU A 120 28.10 30.84 -7.52
N ASP A 121 27.89 31.57 -8.62
CA ASP A 121 28.02 31.02 -9.99
C ASP A 121 29.19 31.64 -10.80
N SER A 122 30.07 32.43 -10.17
CA SER A 122 31.23 33.03 -10.84
C SER A 122 32.47 32.11 -10.81
N THR A 123 32.40 30.94 -11.47
CA THR A 123 33.61 30.15 -11.84
C THR A 123 33.84 30.09 -13.36
N ILE A 124 33.28 31.01 -14.14
CA ILE A 124 33.66 31.15 -15.56
C ILE A 124 33.93 32.62 -15.85
N ASP A 125 35.19 32.98 -15.73
CA ASP A 125 35.75 34.23 -16.19
C ASP A 125 35.86 34.18 -17.73
N LEU A 126 35.00 34.93 -18.42
CA LEU A 126 35.19 35.29 -19.83
C LEU A 126 34.85 36.76 -20.02
N SER A 127 35.87 37.57 -19.78
CA SER A 127 35.95 38.95 -20.24
C SER A 127 36.03 39.01 -21.77
N HIS A 128 35.52 40.12 -22.32
CA HIS A 128 35.55 40.57 -23.72
C HIS A 128 34.50 40.04 -24.69
N THR A 129 33.37 40.77 -24.79
CA THR A 129 33.02 41.51 -26.02
C THR A 129 31.88 42.49 -25.73
N LYS A 130 32.17 43.80 -25.78
CA LYS A 130 31.15 44.81 -26.06
C LYS A 130 30.98 44.80 -27.57
N ASP A 131 29.80 44.45 -28.08
CA ASP A 131 29.27 45.04 -29.32
C ASP A 131 27.79 44.68 -29.55
N THR A 132 26.98 45.74 -29.66
CA THR A 132 25.68 45.85 -30.36
C THR A 132 24.68 44.68 -30.28
N VAL A 133 23.78 44.74 -29.29
CA VAL A 133 22.56 43.91 -29.29
C VAL A 133 21.37 44.78 -29.72
N LYS A 134 20.85 44.48 -30.92
CA LYS A 134 19.50 44.86 -31.36
C LYS A 134 18.49 44.43 -30.30
N GLU A 135 17.60 45.36 -30.00
CA GLU A 135 16.45 45.28 -29.10
C GLU A 135 15.54 44.09 -29.46
N LEU A 136 15.86 42.92 -28.91
CA LEU A 136 14.97 41.76 -28.85
C LEU A 136 14.25 41.82 -27.50
N ASN A 137 12.92 41.85 -27.55
CA ASN A 137 11.97 41.75 -26.44
C ASN A 137 12.56 40.95 -25.26
N ARG A 138 13.03 41.66 -24.23
CA ARG A 138 13.49 41.01 -23.00
C ARG A 138 12.26 40.56 -22.22
N LYS A 139 11.98 39.26 -22.28
CA LYS A 139 11.09 38.59 -21.34
C LYS A 139 11.51 39.00 -19.92
N ALA A 140 10.54 39.34 -19.05
CA ALA A 140 10.81 39.63 -17.64
C ALA A 140 11.66 38.51 -17.03
N SER A 141 12.68 38.87 -16.24
CA SER A 141 13.61 37.90 -15.67
C SER A 141 12.84 36.89 -14.81
N PHE A 142 13.29 35.63 -14.84
CA PHE A 142 12.68 34.52 -14.08
C PHE A 142 12.54 34.88 -12.58
N GLU A 143 13.55 35.53 -12.00
CA GLU A 143 13.54 36.05 -10.63
C GLU A 143 12.38 37.02 -10.35
N SER A 144 12.07 37.90 -11.32
CA SER A 144 10.98 38.88 -11.21
C SER A 144 9.60 38.26 -11.34
N ARG A 145 9.48 37.05 -11.92
CA ARG A 145 8.22 36.29 -11.99
C ARG A 145 7.97 35.43 -10.77
N MET A 146 8.97 35.27 -9.89
CA MET A 146 8.95 34.40 -8.72
C MET A 146 8.95 35.20 -7.40
N SER A 147 9.02 36.54 -7.47
CA SER A 147 9.09 37.37 -6.28
C SER A 147 7.73 37.45 -5.57
N THR A 148 7.64 36.96 -4.34
CA THR A 148 6.46 37.05 -3.48
C THR A 148 6.28 38.43 -2.83
N HIS A 149 7.10 39.41 -3.19
CA HIS A 149 7.09 40.76 -2.58
C HIS A 149 5.93 41.66 -3.03
N SER A 150 5.08 41.21 -3.95
CA SER A 150 3.87 41.94 -4.34
C SER A 150 2.74 41.71 -3.34
N ASN A 151 2.08 42.77 -2.89
CA ASN A 151 0.87 42.69 -2.05
C ASN A 151 -0.40 42.30 -2.85
N ASP A 152 -0.29 41.96 -4.14
CA ASP A 152 -1.41 41.54 -4.98
C ASP A 152 -1.69 40.03 -4.78
N PRO A 153 -2.85 39.64 -4.22
CA PRO A 153 -3.22 38.23 -4.05
C PRO A 153 -3.20 37.43 -5.36
N HIS A 154 -3.49 38.05 -6.50
CA HIS A 154 -3.47 37.37 -7.80
C HIS A 154 -2.06 37.02 -8.26
N HIS A 155 -1.07 37.87 -7.97
CA HIS A 155 0.33 37.60 -8.30
C HIS A 155 0.91 36.50 -7.42
N VAL A 156 0.60 36.50 -6.11
CA VAL A 156 1.06 35.45 -5.19
C VAL A 156 0.53 34.07 -5.59
N ASN A 157 -0.76 33.96 -5.89
CA ASN A 157 -1.36 32.70 -6.36
C ASN A 157 -0.75 32.22 -7.68
N PHE A 158 -0.43 33.15 -8.59
CA PHE A 158 0.23 32.82 -9.85
C PHE A 158 1.66 32.32 -9.65
N VAL A 159 2.43 32.94 -8.75
CA VAL A 159 3.78 32.49 -8.38
C VAL A 159 3.71 31.08 -7.79
N GLU A 160 2.77 30.82 -6.87
CA GLU A 160 2.57 29.49 -6.27
C GLU A 160 2.27 28.43 -7.33
N GLN A 161 1.35 28.71 -8.26
CA GLN A 161 1.06 27.82 -9.39
C GLN A 161 2.30 27.54 -10.25
N LEU A 162 3.17 28.54 -10.50
CA LEU A 162 4.40 28.34 -11.25
C LEU A 162 5.43 27.47 -10.50
N VAL A 163 5.50 27.60 -9.16
CA VAL A 163 6.35 26.75 -8.32
C VAL A 163 5.89 25.30 -8.42
N ASP A 164 4.57 25.08 -8.31
CA ASP A 164 3.98 23.75 -8.38
C ASP A 164 4.19 23.11 -9.75
N LEU A 165 3.96 23.86 -10.83
CA LEU A 165 4.21 23.40 -12.20
C LEU A 165 5.68 23.04 -12.41
N ARG A 166 6.62 23.82 -11.87
CA ARG A 166 8.05 23.52 -11.91
C ARG A 166 8.35 22.19 -11.23
N GLY A 167 7.82 21.98 -10.02
CA GLY A 167 7.97 20.72 -9.29
C GLY A 167 7.38 19.53 -10.03
N GLN A 168 6.20 19.69 -10.63
CA GLN A 168 5.53 18.65 -11.41
C GLN A 168 6.30 18.26 -12.68
N LEU A 169 6.89 19.23 -13.40
CA LEU A 169 7.72 18.97 -14.57
C LEU A 169 9.02 18.24 -14.21
N ILE A 170 9.66 18.62 -13.10
CA ILE A 170 10.85 17.91 -12.60
C ILE A 170 10.49 16.47 -12.23
N SER A 171 9.40 16.26 -11.48
CA SER A 171 8.91 14.93 -11.12
C SER A 171 8.62 14.09 -12.36
N LEU A 172 7.96 14.66 -13.37
CA LEU A 172 7.66 13.96 -14.63
C LEU A 172 8.92 13.54 -15.38
N TYR A 173 9.92 14.43 -15.47
CA TYR A 173 11.21 14.12 -16.09
C TYR A 173 11.94 12.97 -15.39
N VAL A 174 11.93 12.98 -14.05
CA VAL A 174 12.49 11.90 -13.24
C VAL A 174 11.78 10.59 -13.56
N SER A 175 10.44 10.56 -13.54
CA SER A 175 9.66 9.35 -13.83
C SER A 175 9.84 8.83 -15.26
N LEU A 176 9.97 9.70 -16.27
CA LEU A 176 10.27 9.27 -17.65
C LEU A 176 11.70 8.69 -17.77
N SER A 177 12.68 9.29 -17.07
CA SER A 177 14.06 8.81 -17.04
C SER A 177 14.19 7.47 -16.30
N GLU A 178 13.40 7.30 -15.25
CA GLU A 178 13.25 6.03 -14.52
C GLU A 178 12.64 4.96 -15.43
N LEU A 179 11.64 5.31 -16.25
CA LEU A 179 11.02 4.38 -17.21
C LEU A 179 12.01 3.93 -18.30
N ASP A 180 12.84 4.84 -18.83
CA ASP A 180 13.92 4.50 -19.77
C ASP A 180 14.94 3.53 -19.11
N SER A 181 15.33 3.83 -17.87
CA SER A 181 16.22 2.96 -17.08
C SER A 181 15.58 1.60 -16.79
N TYR A 182 14.27 1.55 -16.53
CA TYR A 182 13.49 0.32 -16.32
C TYR A 182 13.53 -0.57 -17.56
N VAL A 183 13.34 -0.01 -18.76
CA VAL A 183 13.41 -0.77 -20.03
C VAL A 183 14.80 -1.38 -20.20
N GLU A 184 15.87 -0.61 -20.04
CA GLU A 184 17.24 -1.10 -20.21
C GLU A 184 17.60 -2.19 -19.19
N LEU A 185 17.23 -2.01 -17.92
CA LEU A 185 17.48 -3.00 -16.86
C LEU A 185 16.76 -4.32 -17.12
N ASN A 186 15.49 -4.28 -17.52
CA ASN A 186 14.72 -5.49 -17.82
C ASN A 186 15.22 -6.19 -19.08
N ARG A 187 15.59 -5.43 -20.13
CA ARG A 187 16.23 -5.99 -21.34
C ARG A 187 17.50 -6.75 -20.98
N MET A 188 18.37 -6.16 -20.16
CA MET A 188 19.58 -6.82 -19.67
C MET A 188 19.27 -8.05 -18.80
N ALA A 189 18.20 -8.01 -17.99
CA ALA A 189 17.81 -9.14 -17.16
C ALA A 189 17.39 -10.35 -18.01
N PHE A 190 16.56 -10.13 -19.04
CA PHE A 190 16.18 -11.17 -20.01
C PHE A 190 17.41 -11.71 -20.75
N GLU A 191 18.31 -10.85 -21.22
CA GLU A 191 19.51 -11.29 -21.92
C GLU A 191 20.41 -12.18 -21.04
N LYS A 192 20.58 -11.79 -19.76
CA LYS A 192 21.42 -12.51 -18.80
C LYS A 192 20.78 -13.79 -18.30
N ILE A 193 19.47 -13.85 -18.14
CA ILE A 193 18.79 -15.08 -17.69
C ILE A 193 18.77 -16.12 -18.82
N LEU A 194 18.52 -15.71 -20.06
CA LEU A 194 18.63 -16.57 -21.24
C LEU A 194 20.05 -17.09 -21.44
N LYS A 195 21.07 -16.22 -21.28
CA LYS A 195 22.48 -16.67 -21.32
C LYS A 195 22.80 -17.69 -20.22
N LYS A 196 22.17 -17.55 -19.05
CA LYS A 196 22.35 -18.49 -17.95
C LYS A 196 21.67 -19.83 -18.24
N HIS A 197 20.46 -19.80 -18.77
CA HIS A 197 19.75 -20.99 -19.22
C HIS A 197 20.59 -21.79 -20.22
N ASP A 198 21.04 -21.16 -21.30
CA ASP A 198 21.83 -21.82 -22.34
C ASP A 198 23.16 -22.38 -21.82
N LYS A 199 23.79 -21.72 -20.85
CA LYS A 199 25.04 -22.18 -20.24
C LYS A 199 24.85 -23.38 -19.29
N VAL A 200 23.68 -23.50 -18.65
CA VAL A 200 23.44 -24.51 -17.61
C VAL A 200 22.75 -25.75 -18.18
N LEU A 201 21.86 -25.57 -19.14
CA LEU A 201 21.06 -26.65 -19.73
C LEU A 201 21.53 -27.03 -21.15
N ASP A 202 22.67 -26.48 -21.61
CA ASP A 202 23.26 -26.68 -22.95
C ASP A 202 22.28 -26.43 -24.12
N GLY A 203 21.41 -25.42 -23.97
CA GLY A 203 20.40 -25.02 -24.96
C GLY A 203 20.81 -23.86 -25.87
N ASN A 204 19.95 -23.51 -26.84
CA ASN A 204 20.09 -22.33 -27.72
C ASN A 204 18.82 -21.45 -27.70
N LEU A 205 18.21 -21.32 -26.52
CA LEU A 205 16.95 -20.61 -26.37
C LEU A 205 17.14 -19.10 -26.51
N ARG A 206 18.29 -18.57 -26.08
CA ARG A 206 18.60 -17.14 -26.17
C ARG A 206 18.41 -16.59 -27.57
N SER A 207 18.96 -17.25 -28.59
CA SER A 207 18.95 -16.73 -29.96
C SER A 207 17.54 -16.68 -30.54
N GLN A 208 16.68 -17.61 -30.13
CA GLN A 208 15.31 -17.73 -30.63
C GLN A 208 14.36 -16.80 -29.85
N TYR A 209 14.35 -16.91 -28.53
CA TYR A 209 13.41 -16.19 -27.67
C TYR A 209 13.75 -14.69 -27.54
N LEU A 210 15.04 -14.34 -27.40
CA LEU A 210 15.42 -12.92 -27.30
C LEU A 210 15.02 -12.15 -28.56
N LYS A 211 15.28 -12.73 -29.73
CA LYS A 211 14.99 -12.07 -31.01
C LYS A 211 13.49 -12.01 -31.28
N LYS A 212 12.77 -13.12 -31.09
CA LYS A 212 11.39 -13.28 -31.54
C LYS A 212 10.34 -12.79 -30.53
N MET A 213 10.62 -12.85 -29.23
CA MET A 213 9.64 -12.54 -28.19
C MET A 213 10.02 -11.25 -27.46
N VAL A 214 11.28 -11.14 -27.00
CA VAL A 214 11.70 -9.97 -26.20
C VAL A 214 11.86 -8.73 -27.08
N LEU A 215 12.71 -8.76 -28.10
CA LEU A 215 12.98 -7.57 -28.92
C LEU A 215 11.80 -7.12 -29.78
N ASP A 216 10.89 -8.04 -30.10
CA ASP A 216 9.65 -7.77 -30.84
C ASP A 216 8.50 -7.32 -29.91
N SER A 217 8.73 -7.22 -28.60
CA SER A 217 7.73 -6.65 -27.68
C SER A 217 7.90 -5.14 -27.57
N ARG A 218 6.78 -4.41 -27.51
CA ARG A 218 6.72 -2.94 -27.52
C ARG A 218 7.73 -2.24 -26.60
N PRO A 219 7.94 -2.65 -25.33
CA PRO A 219 8.87 -1.96 -24.43
C PRO A 219 10.31 -1.93 -24.92
N PHE A 220 10.73 -2.94 -25.71
CA PHE A 220 12.12 -3.11 -26.15
C PHE A 220 12.34 -2.78 -27.63
N MET A 221 11.28 -2.38 -28.35
CA MET A 221 11.41 -1.97 -29.75
C MET A 221 12.20 -0.66 -29.84
N PRO A 222 13.14 -0.53 -30.81
CA PRO A 222 13.91 0.69 -30.99
C PRO A 222 13.03 1.94 -31.19
N GLN A 223 11.95 1.81 -31.96
CA GLN A 223 11.01 2.89 -32.23
C GLN A 223 10.35 3.44 -30.95
N THR A 224 9.97 2.54 -30.02
CA THR A 224 9.37 2.93 -28.74
C THR A 224 10.38 3.60 -27.81
N ILE A 225 11.61 3.07 -27.77
CA ILE A 225 12.70 3.66 -26.98
C ILE A 225 13.03 5.07 -27.48
N ASP A 226 13.12 5.25 -28.80
CA ASP A 226 13.36 6.55 -29.40
C ASP A 226 12.20 7.52 -29.15
N ALA A 227 10.95 7.03 -29.19
CA ALA A 227 9.78 7.83 -28.83
C ALA A 227 9.79 8.27 -27.36
N LEU A 228 10.16 7.38 -26.43
CA LEU A 228 10.29 7.70 -25.01
C LEU A 228 11.36 8.76 -24.78
N ARG A 229 12.53 8.63 -25.42
CA ARG A 229 13.60 9.63 -25.36
C ARG A 229 13.17 10.97 -25.94
N ALA A 230 12.42 10.97 -27.04
CA ALA A 230 11.85 12.19 -27.59
C ALA A 230 10.86 12.87 -26.63
N GLN A 231 10.09 12.11 -25.84
CA GLN A 231 9.25 12.71 -24.79
C GLN A 231 10.07 13.29 -23.64
N ILE A 232 11.18 12.65 -23.24
CA ILE A 232 12.12 13.23 -22.25
C ILE A 232 12.65 14.58 -22.75
N GLU A 233 13.14 14.64 -24.00
CA GLU A 233 13.59 15.88 -24.64
C GLU A 233 12.48 16.93 -24.71
N ARG A 234 11.23 16.53 -25.00
CA ARG A 234 10.06 17.43 -24.98
C ARG A 234 9.86 18.07 -23.60
N VAL A 235 9.98 17.32 -22.51
CA VAL A 235 9.90 17.91 -21.15
C VAL A 235 11.04 18.90 -20.91
N GLU A 236 12.26 18.59 -21.35
CA GLU A 236 13.41 19.50 -21.23
C GLU A 236 13.17 20.83 -21.95
N HIS A 237 12.59 20.77 -23.16
CA HIS A 237 12.22 21.95 -23.93
C HIS A 237 11.10 22.76 -23.27
N ILE A 238 10.02 22.12 -22.81
CA ILE A 238 8.92 22.80 -22.11
C ILE A 238 9.43 23.51 -20.86
N TYR A 239 10.29 22.83 -20.08
CA TYR A 239 10.90 23.41 -18.89
C TYR A 239 11.83 24.59 -19.24
N ALA A 240 12.61 24.47 -20.31
CA ALA A 240 13.50 25.52 -20.76
C ALA A 240 12.74 26.78 -21.18
N ASP A 241 11.65 26.62 -21.93
CA ASP A 241 10.82 27.72 -22.40
C ASP A 241 10.09 28.43 -21.25
N ALA A 242 9.62 27.66 -20.27
CA ALA A 242 8.87 28.18 -19.12
C ALA A 242 9.75 28.89 -18.08
N PHE A 243 10.93 28.32 -17.77
CA PHE A 243 11.74 28.69 -16.61
C PHE A 243 13.19 29.09 -16.91
N CYS A 244 13.73 28.75 -18.08
CA CYS A 244 15.12 29.06 -18.46
C CYS A 244 15.23 30.03 -19.64
N ASN A 245 14.16 30.76 -19.97
CA ASN A 245 14.11 31.69 -21.10
C ASN A 245 14.53 31.07 -22.45
N GLY A 246 14.27 29.77 -22.64
CA GLY A 246 14.66 29.01 -23.83
C GLY A 246 16.09 28.42 -23.80
N HIS A 247 16.84 28.60 -22.71
CA HIS A 247 18.17 27.99 -22.56
C HIS A 247 18.06 26.51 -22.15
N VAL A 248 17.96 25.63 -23.15
CA VAL A 248 17.83 24.18 -22.98
C VAL A 248 18.98 23.58 -22.18
N SER A 249 20.22 24.00 -22.41
CA SER A 249 21.40 23.49 -21.69
C SER A 249 21.32 23.68 -20.17
N LEU A 250 20.77 24.81 -19.72
CA LEU A 250 20.56 25.10 -18.31
C LEU A 250 19.45 24.22 -17.72
N ALA A 251 18.34 24.07 -18.45
CA ALA A 251 17.22 23.21 -18.07
C ALA A 251 17.68 21.77 -17.86
N VAL A 252 18.37 21.19 -18.85
CA VAL A 252 18.93 19.84 -18.79
C VAL A 252 19.85 19.68 -17.59
N ARG A 253 20.72 20.67 -17.31
CA ARG A 253 21.62 20.64 -16.15
C ARG A 253 20.85 20.59 -14.83
N GLN A 254 19.82 21.43 -14.68
CA GLN A 254 18.97 21.43 -13.48
C GLN A 254 18.21 20.12 -13.31
N MET A 255 17.54 19.63 -14.36
CA MET A 255 16.74 18.41 -14.32
C MET A 255 17.59 17.16 -14.05
N LYS A 256 18.78 17.06 -14.67
CA LYS A 256 19.75 15.99 -14.38
C LYS A 256 20.30 16.04 -12.96
N THR A 257 20.36 17.22 -12.35
CA THR A 257 20.77 17.36 -10.94
C THR A 257 19.71 16.74 -10.02
N HIS A 258 18.44 17.10 -10.21
CA HIS A 258 17.32 16.50 -9.47
C HIS A 258 17.21 14.98 -9.67
N LEU A 259 17.39 14.50 -10.91
CA LEU A 259 17.44 13.06 -11.18
C LEU A 259 18.58 12.36 -10.42
N ARG A 260 19.76 12.98 -10.38
CA ARG A 260 20.90 12.41 -9.65
C ARG A 260 20.60 12.31 -8.15
N ASP A 261 20.01 13.36 -7.57
CA ASP A 261 19.68 13.38 -6.16
C ASP A 261 18.64 12.31 -5.81
N GLN A 262 17.62 12.15 -6.66
CA GLN A 262 16.63 11.08 -6.51
C GLN A 262 17.29 9.70 -6.57
N VAL A 263 18.11 9.43 -7.58
CA VAL A 263 18.81 8.14 -7.72
C VAL A 263 19.74 7.87 -6.52
N ILE A 264 20.41 8.89 -5.99
CA ILE A 264 21.23 8.76 -4.78
C ILE A 264 20.35 8.40 -3.58
N TYR A 265 19.22 9.08 -3.42
CA TYR A 265 18.27 8.80 -2.35
C TYR A 265 17.77 7.34 -2.42
N ASP A 266 17.28 6.91 -3.58
CA ASP A 266 16.75 5.56 -3.78
C ASP A 266 17.81 4.48 -3.55
N ARG A 267 19.04 4.70 -4.01
CA ARG A 267 20.15 3.78 -3.72
C ARG A 267 20.44 3.68 -2.22
N ASN A 268 20.37 4.80 -1.50
CA ASN A 268 20.60 4.81 -0.06
C ASN A 268 19.47 4.13 0.72
N THR A 269 18.22 4.28 0.29
CA THR A 269 17.07 3.59 0.90
C THR A 269 17.13 2.09 0.64
N VAL A 270 17.33 1.69 -0.62
CA VAL A 270 17.47 0.27 -1.01
C VAL A 270 18.65 -0.39 -0.30
N TRP A 271 19.78 0.30 -0.18
CA TRP A 271 20.93 -0.23 0.55
C TRP A 271 20.64 -0.42 2.04
N LYS A 272 20.00 0.54 2.70
CA LYS A 272 19.59 0.42 4.10
C LYS A 272 18.65 -0.77 4.31
N ASP A 273 17.70 -0.96 3.41
CA ASP A 273 16.75 -2.06 3.46
C ASP A 273 17.41 -3.40 3.22
N MET A 274 18.31 -3.50 2.23
CA MET A 274 19.07 -4.71 1.95
C MET A 274 19.94 -5.11 3.16
N VAL A 275 20.64 -4.17 3.79
CA VAL A 275 21.43 -4.41 5.00
C VAL A 275 20.55 -4.75 6.20
N SER A 276 19.35 -4.16 6.30
CA SER A 276 18.36 -4.52 7.31
C SER A 276 17.88 -5.97 7.13
N GLN A 277 17.59 -6.38 5.90
CA GLN A 277 17.22 -7.76 5.57
C GLN A 277 18.37 -8.73 5.85
N GLU A 278 19.60 -8.41 5.46
CA GLU A 278 20.78 -9.23 5.76
C GLU A 278 20.93 -9.43 7.28
N ARG A 279 20.83 -8.36 8.07
CA ARG A 279 20.86 -8.45 9.54
C ARG A 279 19.75 -9.33 10.09
N LYS A 280 18.50 -9.17 9.62
CA LYS A 280 17.39 -10.05 10.02
C LYS A 280 17.65 -11.52 9.69
N THR A 281 18.20 -11.80 8.52
CA THR A 281 18.55 -13.17 8.15
C THR A 281 19.68 -13.71 9.02
N LEU A 282 20.72 -12.93 9.30
CA LEU A 282 21.81 -13.34 10.19
C LEU A 282 21.30 -13.53 11.63
N ASP A 283 20.47 -12.64 12.16
CA ASP A 283 19.84 -12.77 13.48
C ASP A 283 18.96 -14.02 13.58
N ALA A 284 18.27 -14.38 12.50
CA ALA A 284 17.51 -15.63 12.42
C ALA A 284 18.41 -16.88 12.46
N HIS A 285 19.61 -16.81 11.87
CA HIS A 285 20.60 -17.90 11.93
C HIS A 285 21.42 -17.91 13.23
N VAL A 286 21.52 -16.77 13.94
CA VAL A 286 22.27 -16.61 15.21
C VAL A 286 21.40 -16.86 16.44
N LYS A 287 20.09 -17.09 16.27
CA LYS A 287 19.24 -17.59 17.35
C LYS A 287 19.63 -19.04 17.66
N GLU A 288 20.70 -19.21 18.45
CA GLU A 288 21.03 -20.48 19.08
C GLU A 288 19.76 -21.06 19.71
N ASN A 289 19.55 -22.36 19.52
CA ASN A 289 18.54 -23.13 20.25
C ASN A 289 18.85 -23.06 21.76
N LYS A 290 18.50 -21.94 22.40
CA LYS A 290 18.45 -21.86 23.86
C LYS A 290 17.46 -22.93 24.30
N PRO A 291 17.82 -23.81 25.26
CA PRO A 291 16.90 -24.82 25.74
C PRO A 291 15.62 -24.11 26.20
N GLU A 292 14.49 -24.53 25.62
CA GLU A 292 13.18 -23.97 25.93
C GLU A 292 13.00 -23.92 27.45
N LYS A 293 12.58 -22.76 27.99
CA LYS A 293 12.30 -22.64 29.41
C LYS A 293 11.10 -23.52 29.74
N SER A 294 11.34 -24.72 30.25
CA SER A 294 10.30 -25.62 30.74
C SER A 294 9.99 -25.31 32.20
N TYR A 295 8.73 -25.10 32.54
CA TYR A 295 8.30 -24.93 33.92
C TYR A 295 7.84 -26.28 34.48
N LYS A 296 8.38 -26.67 35.64
CA LYS A 296 7.93 -27.85 36.38
C LYS A 296 6.71 -27.46 37.20
N ILE A 297 5.62 -28.18 37.01
CA ILE A 297 4.42 -27.98 37.84
C ILE A 297 4.70 -28.61 39.22
N PRO A 298 4.55 -27.87 40.34
CA PRO A 298 4.63 -28.49 41.64
C PRO A 298 3.50 -29.53 41.78
N PHE A 299 3.85 -30.75 42.24
CA PHE A 299 2.98 -31.94 42.42
C PHE A 299 2.69 -32.84 41.20
N THR A 300 3.20 -32.57 40.00
CA THR A 300 3.16 -33.55 38.89
C THR A 300 4.52 -33.62 38.19
N GLN A 301 4.98 -34.83 37.81
CA GLN A 301 6.27 -35.02 37.13
C GLN A 301 6.30 -34.54 35.65
N GLN A 302 5.29 -33.78 35.20
CA GLN A 302 5.21 -33.29 33.83
C GLN A 302 5.78 -31.88 33.69
N THR A 303 6.58 -31.68 32.64
CA THR A 303 7.17 -30.39 32.26
C THR A 303 6.36 -29.75 31.15
N ILE A 304 5.85 -28.53 31.37
CA ILE A 304 5.13 -27.77 30.34
C ILE A 304 6.10 -26.79 29.65
N PRO A 305 6.17 -26.77 28.31
CA PRO A 305 6.96 -25.78 27.57
C PRO A 305 6.33 -24.38 27.71
N ALA A 306 7.15 -23.33 27.81
CA ALA A 306 6.71 -21.95 28.09
C ALA A 306 5.60 -21.44 27.16
N GLU A 307 5.60 -21.84 25.88
CA GLU A 307 4.55 -21.41 24.93
C GLU A 307 3.17 -21.94 25.29
N ARG A 308 3.09 -23.21 25.73
CA ARG A 308 1.83 -23.82 26.18
C ARG A 308 1.33 -23.17 27.46
N PHE A 309 2.24 -22.74 28.34
CA PHE A 309 1.88 -22.03 29.57
C PHE A 309 1.31 -20.64 29.30
N HIS A 310 1.93 -19.86 28.40
CA HIS A 310 1.40 -18.55 28.00
C HIS A 310 0.02 -18.68 27.33
N SER A 311 -0.11 -19.64 26.43
CA SER A 311 -1.38 -19.93 25.75
C SER A 311 -2.49 -20.33 26.74
N LEU A 312 -2.16 -21.14 27.75
CA LEU A 312 -3.09 -21.53 28.81
C LEU A 312 -3.53 -20.33 29.67
N LEU A 313 -2.60 -19.44 30.00
CA LEU A 313 -2.88 -18.21 30.76
C LEU A 313 -3.81 -17.27 29.99
N CYS A 314 -3.54 -17.05 28.70
CA CYS A 314 -4.40 -16.23 27.84
C CYS A 314 -5.80 -16.84 27.70
N PHE A 315 -5.90 -18.16 27.56
CA PHE A 315 -7.18 -18.85 27.51
C PHE A 315 -7.97 -18.69 28.82
N LEU A 316 -7.33 -18.90 29.98
CA LEU A 316 -7.96 -18.70 31.29
C LEU A 316 -8.43 -17.25 31.48
N PHE A 317 -7.62 -16.26 31.07
CA PHE A 317 -8.01 -14.86 31.12
C PHE A 317 -9.23 -14.57 30.25
N SER A 318 -9.27 -15.12 29.03
CA SER A 318 -10.41 -14.97 28.12
C SER A 318 -11.70 -15.56 28.70
N VAL A 319 -11.61 -16.73 29.36
CA VAL A 319 -12.77 -17.36 30.04
C VAL A 319 -13.28 -16.48 31.18
N VAL A 320 -12.39 -15.87 31.96
CA VAL A 320 -12.78 -14.96 33.06
C VAL A 320 -13.47 -13.71 32.52
N VAL A 321 -12.90 -13.08 31.47
CA VAL A 321 -13.53 -11.92 30.82
C VAL A 321 -14.90 -12.28 30.27
N PHE A 322 -15.04 -13.45 29.63
CA PHE A 322 -16.31 -13.94 29.12
C PHE A 322 -17.36 -14.15 30.23
N ALA A 323 -16.97 -14.75 31.36
CA ALA A 323 -17.87 -14.95 32.50
C ALA A 323 -18.31 -13.62 33.15
N ILE A 324 -17.44 -12.60 33.18
CA ILE A 324 -17.79 -11.26 33.65
C ILE A 324 -18.80 -10.61 32.71
N LEU A 325 -18.57 -10.70 31.40
CA LEU A 325 -19.47 -10.13 30.39
C LEU A 325 -20.86 -10.78 30.43
N LEU A 326 -20.95 -12.09 30.66
CA LEU A 326 -22.24 -12.79 30.81
C LEU A 326 -23.06 -12.33 32.02
N ASN A 327 -22.43 -11.76 33.05
CA ASN A 327 -23.13 -11.22 34.22
C ASN A 327 -23.63 -9.78 34.02
N VAL A 328 -23.28 -9.13 32.90
CA VAL A 328 -23.82 -7.82 32.56
C VAL A 328 -25.13 -8.03 31.78
N ASN A 329 -26.26 -7.60 32.36
CA ASN A 329 -27.61 -7.78 31.77
C ASN A 329 -27.72 -7.29 30.31
N THR A 330 -26.90 -6.33 29.90
CA THR A 330 -26.85 -5.82 28.52
C THR A 330 -26.24 -6.82 27.54
N PHE A 331 -25.28 -7.65 27.98
CA PHE A 331 -24.62 -8.64 27.13
C PHE A 331 -25.53 -9.85 26.85
N ALA A 332 -26.32 -10.28 27.84
CA ALA A 332 -27.36 -11.29 27.64
C ALA A 332 -28.41 -10.80 26.62
N ALA A 333 -28.83 -9.53 26.67
CA ALA A 333 -29.73 -8.96 25.67
C ALA A 333 -29.11 -8.93 24.26
N LEU A 334 -27.83 -8.56 24.14
CA LEU A 334 -27.11 -8.56 22.85
C LEU A 334 -27.01 -9.95 22.19
N ILE A 335 -27.00 -11.02 22.98
CA ILE A 335 -26.97 -12.39 22.47
C ILE A 335 -28.39 -12.92 22.22
N ILE A 336 -29.32 -12.71 23.15
CA ILE A 336 -30.67 -13.28 23.09
C ILE A 336 -31.52 -12.62 22.00
N VAL A 337 -31.43 -11.30 21.81
CA VAL A 337 -32.21 -10.57 20.79
C VAL A 337 -31.99 -11.10 19.37
N PRO A 338 -30.75 -11.26 18.85
CA PRO A 338 -30.54 -11.79 17.51
C PRO A 338 -30.97 -13.26 17.37
N ILE A 339 -30.87 -14.06 18.43
CA ILE A 339 -31.37 -15.45 18.43
C ILE A 339 -32.90 -15.47 18.30
N VAL A 340 -33.61 -14.67 19.11
CA VAL A 340 -35.08 -14.56 19.04
C VAL A 340 -35.53 -14.02 17.69
N GLN A 341 -34.79 -13.06 17.11
CA GLN A 341 -35.06 -12.53 15.78
C GLN A 341 -34.89 -13.61 14.70
N GLN A 342 -33.82 -14.41 14.74
CA GLN A 342 -33.60 -15.51 13.80
C GLN A 342 -34.71 -16.55 13.91
N VAL A 343 -35.09 -16.97 15.12
CA VAL A 343 -36.21 -17.91 15.33
C VAL A 343 -37.51 -17.33 14.76
N GLY A 344 -37.75 -16.03 14.98
CA GLY A 344 -38.94 -15.35 14.48
C GLY A 344 -39.04 -15.26 12.95
N GLN A 345 -37.91 -15.24 12.25
CA GLN A 345 -37.85 -15.26 10.79
C GLN A 345 -38.11 -16.65 10.18
N HIS A 346 -37.85 -17.73 10.94
CA HIS A 346 -38.01 -19.12 10.49
C HIS A 346 -39.40 -19.71 10.79
N LEU A 347 -40.32 -18.92 11.36
CA LEU A 347 -41.70 -19.34 11.59
C LEU A 347 -42.53 -19.30 10.29
N PRO A 348 -43.57 -20.16 10.16
CA PRO A 348 -44.41 -20.24 8.96
C PRO A 348 -45.06 -18.91 8.54
N VAL A 349 -45.32 -18.02 9.51
CA VAL A 349 -45.63 -16.61 9.26
C VAL A 349 -44.59 -15.77 10.03
N PRO A 350 -43.74 -14.99 9.34
CA PRO A 350 -42.62 -14.33 9.98
C PRO A 350 -43.09 -13.15 10.84
N HIS A 351 -42.85 -13.23 12.15
CA HIS A 351 -43.19 -12.18 13.12
C HIS A 351 -41.99 -11.90 14.04
N ALA A 352 -40.83 -11.63 13.44
CA ALA A 352 -39.57 -11.46 14.19
C ALA A 352 -39.60 -10.26 15.13
N ASN A 353 -40.16 -9.12 14.70
CA ASN A 353 -40.24 -7.91 15.52
C ASN A 353 -41.19 -8.08 16.71
N LEU A 354 -42.33 -8.72 16.48
CA LEU A 354 -43.30 -9.10 17.51
C LEU A 354 -42.68 -9.99 18.60
N LEU A 355 -41.89 -10.99 18.20
CA LEU A 355 -41.22 -11.89 19.13
C LEU A 355 -40.09 -11.21 19.91
N VAL A 356 -39.32 -10.33 19.26
CA VAL A 356 -38.28 -9.53 19.95
C VAL A 356 -38.92 -8.58 20.96
N MET A 357 -40.02 -7.90 20.59
CA MET A 357 -40.76 -7.02 21.49
C MET A 357 -41.38 -7.79 22.67
N GLY A 358 -42.02 -8.93 22.39
CA GLY A 358 -42.59 -9.81 23.41
C GLY A 358 -41.54 -10.36 24.38
N ALA A 359 -40.39 -10.81 23.86
CA ALA A 359 -39.27 -11.26 24.68
C ALA A 359 -38.69 -10.13 25.54
N GLY A 360 -38.55 -8.92 24.98
CA GLY A 360 -38.12 -7.74 25.73
C GLY A 360 -39.06 -7.39 26.89
N LEU A 361 -40.37 -7.38 26.64
CA LEU A 361 -41.39 -7.15 27.67
C LEU A 361 -41.38 -8.25 28.74
N ALA A 362 -41.24 -9.52 28.34
CA ALA A 362 -41.16 -10.65 29.28
C ALA A 362 -39.93 -10.57 30.19
N CYS A 363 -38.78 -10.11 29.69
CA CYS A 363 -37.58 -9.90 30.50
C CYS A 363 -37.80 -8.88 31.64
N SER A 364 -38.68 -7.88 31.44
CA SER A 364 -39.03 -6.92 32.50
C SER A 364 -40.01 -7.48 33.55
N ALA A 365 -40.66 -8.62 33.29
CA ALA A 365 -41.59 -9.25 34.22
C ALA A 365 -40.91 -10.07 35.32
N GLY A 366 -39.58 -10.25 35.29
CA GLY A 366 -38.84 -11.06 36.25
C GLY A 366 -38.77 -10.44 37.65
N MET A 367 -39.70 -10.80 38.54
CA MET A 367 -39.78 -10.27 39.92
C MET A 367 -39.43 -11.28 41.01
N GLY A 368 -39.00 -12.49 40.65
CA GLY A 368 -38.82 -13.60 41.59
C GLY A 368 -37.65 -13.48 42.58
N LEU A 369 -36.74 -12.51 42.40
CA LEU A 369 -35.57 -12.34 43.26
C LEU A 369 -35.40 -10.88 43.70
N PRO A 370 -34.86 -10.62 44.90
CA PRO A 370 -34.58 -9.25 45.36
C PRO A 370 -33.60 -8.47 44.46
N VAL A 371 -32.76 -9.19 43.71
CA VAL A 371 -31.72 -8.62 42.83
C VAL A 371 -32.25 -8.37 41.40
N SER A 372 -33.51 -8.73 41.10
CA SER A 372 -34.01 -8.69 39.72
C SER A 372 -34.33 -7.29 39.19
N GLY A 373 -34.32 -6.27 40.05
CA GLY A 373 -34.48 -4.87 39.65
C GLY A 373 -34.18 -3.90 40.78
N TYR A 374 -33.91 -2.65 40.43
CA TYR A 374 -33.64 -1.58 41.40
C TYR A 374 -34.76 -1.42 42.45
N PRO A 375 -36.07 -1.43 42.10
CA PRO A 375 -37.13 -1.35 43.09
C PRO A 375 -37.14 -2.52 44.08
N ASN A 376 -36.85 -3.74 43.62
CA ASN A 376 -36.77 -4.93 44.49
C ASN A 376 -35.58 -4.85 45.44
N MET A 377 -34.46 -4.34 44.95
CA MET A 377 -33.25 -4.13 45.74
C MET A 377 -33.46 -3.04 46.79
N SER A 378 -34.17 -1.96 46.46
CA SER A 378 -34.57 -0.94 47.44
C SER A 378 -35.56 -1.50 48.47
N ALA A 379 -36.53 -2.32 48.04
CA ALA A 379 -37.54 -2.87 48.92
C ALA A 379 -36.99 -3.86 49.96
N VAL A 380 -36.00 -4.69 49.58
CA VAL A 380 -35.35 -5.62 50.53
C VAL A 380 -34.43 -4.91 51.52
N MET A 381 -33.96 -3.70 51.19
CA MET A 381 -33.11 -2.88 52.06
C MET A 381 -33.89 -2.03 53.07
N MET A 382 -35.23 -1.99 52.97
CA MET A 382 -36.04 -1.25 53.94
C MET A 382 -36.16 -2.02 55.26
N GLU A 383 -35.90 -1.31 56.37
CA GLU A 383 -36.02 -1.82 57.73
C GLU A 383 -37.02 -1.00 58.54
N ASP A 384 -37.76 -1.68 59.42
CA ASP A 384 -38.62 -1.05 60.42
C ASP A 384 -37.79 -0.22 61.42
N PRO A 385 -38.41 0.71 62.19
CA PRO A 385 -37.73 1.50 63.24
C PRO A 385 -37.04 0.67 64.34
N THR A 386 -37.26 -0.64 64.37
CA THR A 386 -36.62 -1.60 65.28
C THR A 386 -35.43 -2.35 64.67
N GLY A 387 -35.02 -2.00 63.43
CA GLY A 387 -33.88 -2.60 62.72
C GLY A 387 -34.16 -4.00 62.14
N LYS A 388 -35.42 -4.32 61.83
CA LYS A 388 -35.81 -5.58 61.19
C LYS A 388 -36.24 -5.32 59.74
N PRO A 389 -35.83 -6.15 58.77
CA PRO A 389 -36.20 -5.95 57.38
C PRO A 389 -37.69 -6.20 57.16
N TYR A 390 -38.34 -5.33 56.37
CA TYR A 390 -39.77 -5.43 56.02
C TYR A 390 -40.07 -6.66 55.17
N LEU A 391 -39.17 -7.03 54.27
CA LEU A 391 -39.32 -8.13 53.33
C LEU A 391 -38.11 -9.06 53.39
N LYS A 392 -38.36 -10.37 53.32
CA LYS A 392 -37.30 -11.39 53.21
C LYS A 392 -37.28 -11.96 51.80
N THR A 393 -36.16 -12.55 51.40
CA THR A 393 -36.00 -13.24 50.10
C THR A 393 -37.10 -14.27 49.83
N LYS A 394 -37.64 -14.91 50.87
CA LYS A 394 -38.75 -15.86 50.74
C LYS A 394 -40.05 -15.20 50.25
N ASP A 395 -40.32 -13.97 50.65
CA ASP A 395 -41.54 -13.24 50.28
C ASP A 395 -41.52 -12.86 48.79
N PHE A 396 -40.35 -12.48 48.27
CA PHE A 396 -40.12 -12.26 46.84
C PHE A 396 -40.30 -13.53 46.01
N LEU A 397 -39.89 -14.70 46.51
CA LEU A 397 -40.09 -15.96 45.79
C LEU A 397 -41.57 -16.38 45.80
N ILE A 398 -42.23 -16.31 46.95
CA ILE A 398 -43.62 -16.78 47.12
C ILE A 398 -44.60 -15.91 46.31
N VAL A 399 -44.39 -14.59 46.28
CA VAL A 399 -45.29 -13.66 45.56
C VAL A 399 -44.76 -13.35 44.16
N GLY A 400 -43.46 -13.10 44.02
CA GLY A 400 -42.85 -12.65 42.77
C GLY A 400 -42.84 -13.72 41.69
N VAL A 401 -42.60 -15.00 41.99
CA VAL A 401 -42.59 -16.06 40.96
C VAL A 401 -43.98 -16.29 40.35
N PRO A 402 -45.06 -16.47 41.13
CA PRO A 402 -46.40 -16.61 40.55
C PRO A 402 -46.84 -15.38 39.75
N VAL A 403 -46.58 -14.17 40.25
CA VAL A 403 -46.94 -12.93 39.53
C VAL A 403 -46.14 -12.80 38.24
N SER A 404 -44.84 -13.14 38.24
CA SER A 404 -44.02 -13.13 37.02
C SER A 404 -44.58 -14.07 35.96
N ILE A 405 -45.04 -15.26 36.35
CA ILE A 405 -45.67 -16.23 35.43
C ILE A 405 -46.97 -15.66 34.87
N VAL A 406 -47.85 -15.12 35.72
CA VAL A 406 -49.13 -14.52 35.28
C VAL A 406 -48.90 -13.35 34.32
N VAL A 407 -47.98 -12.44 34.64
CA VAL A 407 -47.64 -11.30 33.78
C VAL A 407 -47.05 -11.78 32.45
N THR A 408 -46.17 -12.77 32.48
CA THR A 408 -45.59 -13.36 31.25
C THR A 408 -46.68 -13.97 30.37
N LEU A 409 -47.64 -14.70 30.96
CA LEU A 409 -48.78 -15.25 30.22
C LEU A 409 -49.67 -14.15 29.63
N LEU A 410 -49.90 -13.05 30.36
CA LEU A 410 -50.64 -11.89 29.84
C LEU A 410 -49.91 -11.21 28.68
N ILE A 411 -48.59 -11.07 28.75
CA ILE A 411 -47.77 -10.49 27.67
C ILE A 411 -47.88 -11.35 26.41
N PHE A 412 -47.77 -12.68 26.51
CA PHE A 412 -47.85 -13.56 25.34
C PHE A 412 -49.26 -13.81 24.82
N THR A 413 -50.31 -13.51 25.58
CA THR A 413 -51.71 -13.68 25.14
C THR A 413 -52.33 -12.34 24.71
N LEU A 414 -52.65 -11.48 25.68
CA LEU A 414 -53.24 -10.18 25.43
C LEU A 414 -52.25 -9.23 24.75
N GLY A 415 -50.99 -9.22 25.20
CA GLY A 415 -49.95 -8.40 24.60
C GLY A 415 -49.68 -8.78 23.14
N TYR A 416 -49.62 -10.08 22.84
CA TYR A 416 -49.53 -10.57 21.45
C TYR A 416 -50.70 -10.06 20.60
N GLY A 417 -51.95 -10.22 21.07
CA GLY A 417 -53.13 -9.77 20.32
C GLY A 417 -53.14 -8.26 20.04
N ILE A 418 -52.75 -7.44 21.02
CA ILE A 418 -52.65 -5.98 20.86
C ILE A 418 -51.54 -5.62 19.86
N MET A 419 -50.36 -6.22 19.99
CA MET A 419 -49.22 -5.92 19.11
C MET A 419 -49.49 -6.35 17.67
N THR A 420 -50.12 -7.51 17.45
CA THR A 420 -50.58 -7.92 16.11
C THR A 420 -51.62 -6.95 15.54
N GLY A 421 -52.54 -6.42 16.35
CA GLY A 421 -53.54 -5.44 15.92
C GLY A 421 -52.97 -4.06 15.54
N ILE A 422 -51.83 -3.67 16.12
CA ILE A 422 -51.10 -2.43 15.82
C ILE A 422 -50.19 -2.58 14.58
N GLY A 423 -50.01 -3.81 14.07
CA GLY A 423 -49.24 -4.09 12.85
C GLY A 423 -47.76 -4.43 13.09
N TYR A 424 -47.42 -5.00 14.26
CA TYR A 424 -46.08 -5.50 14.61
C TYR A 424 -45.87 -6.98 14.32
#